data_AF-A0A7Z0WRW6-F1
#
_entry.id   AF-A0A7Z0WRW6-F1
#
_cell.length_a   1.000
_cell.length_b   1.000
_cell.length_c   1.000
_cell.angle_alpha   90.00
_cell.angle_beta   90.00
_cell.angle_gamma   90.00
#
_symmetry.space_group_name_H-M   'P 1'
#
loop_
_entity.id
_entity.type
_entity.pdbx_description
1 polymer ?
#
loop_
_entity_poly.entity_id
_entity_poly.type
_entity_poly.pdbx_seq_one_letter_code
_entity_poly.pdbx_strand_id
1 'polypeptide(L)'
;MRALFPIAAAVGLLAWGGVSAIVATEAVAAPTSVVGYPPNCPDNSKRWDLEYRSLVCFNPTGEHMFVCDTKADGARASAWYRGSDDEYFTRIDNTHGVYTCLDVNFDMPEDTYIEYQSCAYDADRPAWNSCRDGATKYYARG
;
A
#
# COMPACT_ATOMS: atom_id res chain seq x y z
N MET A 1 -1.45 53.27 31.45
CA MET A 1 -0.69 52.01 31.53
C MET A 1 -1.19 51.26 32.74
N ARG A 2 -1.92 50.15 32.56
CA ARG A 2 -2.51 49.34 33.64
C ARG A 2 -2.09 47.88 33.44
N ALA A 3 -1.60 47.32 34.54
CA ALA A 3 -0.95 46.03 34.66
C ALA A 3 -1.92 44.84 34.56
N LEU A 4 -1.31 43.67 34.30
CA LEU A 4 -1.91 42.35 34.09
C LEU A 4 -2.31 41.64 35.41
N PHE A 5 -3.56 41.12 35.43
CA PHE A 5 -4.12 39.87 36.02
C PHE A 5 -3.87 39.48 37.52
N PRO A 6 -4.58 38.49 38.13
CA PRO A 6 -5.68 37.61 37.67
C PRO A 6 -6.89 37.49 38.66
N ILE A 7 -8.04 36.95 38.23
CA ILE A 7 -8.96 36.20 39.12
C ILE A 7 -9.49 34.97 38.36
N ALA A 8 -9.22 33.80 38.94
CA ALA A 8 -9.72 32.51 38.50
C ALA A 8 -11.19 32.32 38.93
N ALA A 9 -11.99 31.69 38.06
CA ALA A 9 -13.20 30.99 38.47
C ALA A 9 -13.23 29.64 37.72
N ALA A 10 -13.13 28.58 38.51
CA ALA A 10 -13.28 27.20 38.06
C ALA A 10 -14.77 26.79 38.07
N VAL A 11 -15.01 25.60 37.50
CA VAL A 11 -16.23 24.76 37.56
C VAL A 11 -17.30 25.14 36.51
N GLY A 12 -17.76 24.27 35.63
CA GLY A 12 -17.51 22.85 35.42
C GLY A 12 -18.49 22.30 34.38
N LEU A 13 -18.24 21.11 33.84
CA LEU A 13 -19.13 19.95 33.87
C LEU A 13 -18.59 18.89 32.91
N LEU A 14 -18.54 17.66 33.43
CA LEU A 14 -18.33 16.43 32.68
C LEU A 14 -19.35 16.29 31.56
N ALA A 15 -18.90 16.32 30.31
CA ALA A 15 -19.57 15.62 29.22
C ALA A 15 -18.77 14.35 28.94
N TRP A 16 -19.21 13.27 29.58
CA TRP A 16 -18.92 11.90 29.16
C TRP A 16 -19.45 11.72 27.73
N GLY A 17 -18.55 11.83 26.77
CA GLY A 17 -18.77 11.50 25.38
C GLY A 17 -17.40 11.24 24.82
N GLY A 18 -16.90 10.03 25.07
CA GLY A 18 -15.62 9.57 24.55
C GLY A 18 -15.64 9.63 23.04
N VAL A 19 -15.19 10.75 22.49
CA VAL A 19 -14.66 10.78 21.13
C VAL A 19 -13.32 10.08 21.25
N SER A 20 -13.34 8.75 21.10
CA SER A 20 -12.13 8.01 20.78
C SER A 20 -11.62 8.65 19.50
N ALA A 21 -10.56 9.45 19.62
CA ALA A 21 -9.75 9.82 18.48
C ALA A 21 -9.20 8.49 17.95
N ILE A 22 -9.86 7.96 16.93
CA ILE A 22 -9.32 6.89 16.11
C ILE A 22 -8.11 7.54 15.45
N VAL A 23 -6.94 7.33 16.03
CA VAL A 23 -5.69 7.67 15.36
C VAL A 23 -5.64 6.68 14.21
N ALA A 24 -6.05 7.12 13.02
CA ALA A 24 -5.74 6.44 11.78
C ALA A 24 -4.22 6.32 11.76
N THR A 25 -3.73 5.15 12.08
CA THR A 25 -2.33 4.81 11.84
C THR A 25 -2.22 4.67 10.33
N GLU A 26 -1.20 5.27 9.72
CA GLU A 26 -1.04 5.15 8.28
C GLU A 26 -0.50 3.74 7.99
N ALA A 27 -0.95 3.11 6.90
CA ALA A 27 -0.36 1.86 6.43
C ALA A 27 1.08 2.14 5.97
N VAL A 28 2.05 1.97 6.87
CA VAL A 28 3.46 2.18 6.56
C VAL A 28 4.00 0.89 6.00
N ALA A 29 4.36 0.91 4.71
CA ALA A 29 5.08 -0.19 4.09
C ALA A 29 6.38 -0.48 4.88
N ALA A 30 6.46 -1.68 5.47
CA ALA A 30 7.52 -2.20 6.32
C ALA A 30 8.59 -2.93 5.48
N PRO A 31 9.61 -3.61 6.07
CA PRO A 31 10.80 -4.05 5.34
C PRO A 31 10.46 -5.01 4.20
N THR A 32 11.11 -4.80 3.06
CA THR A 32 10.90 -5.60 1.86
C THR A 32 11.83 -6.82 1.83
N SER A 33 11.35 -7.94 1.29
CA SER A 33 12.15 -9.15 1.11
C SER A 33 12.02 -9.70 -0.30
N VAL A 34 13.00 -10.47 -0.76
CA VAL A 34 12.96 -11.12 -2.08
C VAL A 34 12.58 -12.58 -1.89
N VAL A 35 11.50 -13.01 -2.54
CA VAL A 35 10.99 -14.39 -2.43
C VAL A 35 10.93 -15.10 -3.79
N GLY A 36 10.91 -16.44 -3.74
CA GLY A 36 10.76 -17.30 -4.92
C GLY A 36 9.34 -17.23 -5.51
N TYR A 37 9.26 -17.36 -6.83
CA TYR A 37 8.06 -17.14 -7.63
C TYR A 37 7.15 -18.39 -7.79
N PRO A 38 5.81 -18.25 -7.85
CA PRO A 38 4.94 -17.21 -7.29
C PRO A 38 4.40 -17.58 -5.89
N PRO A 39 4.14 -16.59 -5.01
CA PRO A 39 3.57 -16.82 -3.70
C PRO A 39 2.09 -17.23 -3.75
N ASN A 40 1.62 -17.88 -2.68
CA ASN A 40 0.27 -18.43 -2.62
C ASN A 40 -0.76 -17.35 -2.28
N CYS A 41 -1.36 -16.77 -3.32
CA CYS A 41 -2.34 -15.71 -3.21
C CYS A 41 -3.72 -16.13 -3.71
N PRO A 42 -4.81 -15.60 -3.11
CA PRO A 42 -6.15 -15.73 -3.68
C PRO A 42 -6.22 -15.24 -5.12
N ASP A 43 -6.93 -15.94 -6.01
CA ASP A 43 -6.98 -15.57 -7.44
C ASP A 43 -7.61 -14.19 -7.67
N ASN A 44 -8.57 -13.80 -6.83
CA ASN A 44 -9.19 -12.48 -6.89
C ASN A 44 -8.24 -11.34 -6.49
N SER A 45 -7.10 -11.62 -5.85
CA SER A 45 -6.11 -10.62 -5.46
C SER A 45 -4.94 -10.52 -6.44
N LYS A 46 -4.87 -11.43 -7.40
CA LYS A 46 -3.86 -11.39 -8.47
C LYS A 46 -4.24 -10.36 -9.53
N ARG A 47 -3.26 -9.57 -9.93
CA ARG A 47 -3.33 -8.65 -11.07
C ARG A 47 -2.14 -8.89 -11.96
N TRP A 48 -2.47 -9.25 -13.20
CA TRP A 48 -1.49 -9.52 -14.25
C TRP A 48 -1.45 -8.36 -15.22
N ASP A 49 -0.25 -7.88 -15.52
CA ASP A 49 0.03 -7.30 -16.82
C ASP A 49 0.44 -8.45 -17.75
N LEU A 50 -0.42 -8.80 -18.71
CA LEU A 50 -0.18 -9.94 -19.60
C LEU A 50 0.84 -9.64 -20.69
N GLU A 51 1.00 -8.37 -21.03
CA GLU A 51 1.90 -7.93 -22.11
C GLU A 51 3.36 -8.08 -21.65
N TYR A 52 3.63 -7.67 -20.42
CA TYR A 52 4.97 -7.66 -19.82
C TYR A 52 5.14 -8.66 -18.68
N ARG A 53 4.13 -9.52 -18.48
CA ARG A 53 4.16 -10.62 -17.52
C ARG A 53 4.64 -10.16 -16.14
N SER A 54 4.11 -9.02 -15.69
CA SER A 54 4.20 -8.55 -14.30
C SER A 54 3.00 -9.09 -13.54
N LEU A 55 3.21 -9.52 -12.30
CA LEU A 55 2.15 -9.95 -11.39
C LEU A 55 2.25 -9.13 -10.10
N VAL A 56 1.16 -8.48 -9.73
CA VAL A 56 0.97 -7.98 -8.37
C VAL A 56 -0.07 -8.85 -7.68
N CYS A 57 0.26 -9.32 -6.49
CA CYS A 57 -0.66 -10.01 -5.60
C CYS A 57 -0.72 -9.27 -4.26
N PHE A 58 -1.90 -9.24 -3.64
CA PHE A 58 -2.01 -8.95 -2.22
C PHE A 58 -2.50 -10.19 -1.45
N ASN A 59 -1.80 -10.57 -0.38
CA ASN A 59 -2.24 -11.56 0.57
C ASN A 59 -2.83 -10.85 1.79
N PRO A 60 -4.16 -10.88 1.99
CA PRO A 60 -4.79 -10.21 3.12
C PRO A 60 -4.44 -10.88 4.46
N THR A 61 -3.98 -12.13 4.45
CA THR A 61 -3.49 -12.79 5.66
C THR A 61 -2.03 -12.42 5.86
N GLY A 62 -1.78 -11.48 6.78
CA GLY A 62 -0.45 -10.90 7.03
C GLY A 62 -0.14 -9.65 6.19
N GLU A 63 -1.06 -9.23 5.31
CA GLU A 63 -1.02 -7.91 4.64
C GLU A 63 0.21 -7.68 3.76
N HIS A 64 0.64 -8.75 3.09
CA HIS A 64 1.79 -8.76 2.22
C HIS A 64 1.38 -8.50 0.76
N MET A 65 2.03 -7.54 0.11
CA MET A 65 1.98 -7.35 -1.34
C MET A 65 3.21 -7.96 -1.99
N PHE A 66 2.99 -8.75 -3.03
CA PHE A 66 4.05 -9.34 -3.85
C PHE A 66 4.06 -8.71 -5.23
N VAL A 67 5.21 -8.16 -5.64
CA VAL A 67 5.45 -7.57 -6.96
C VAL A 67 6.43 -8.46 -7.71
N CYS A 68 5.92 -9.25 -8.64
CA CYS A 68 6.62 -10.33 -9.29
C CYS A 68 6.95 -10.01 -10.74
N ASP A 69 8.22 -10.12 -11.10
CA ASP A 69 8.67 -10.15 -12.48
C ASP A 69 8.66 -11.61 -12.93
N THR A 70 7.83 -11.92 -13.93
CA THR A 70 7.54 -13.31 -14.30
C THR A 70 8.12 -13.69 -15.67
N LYS A 71 8.94 -12.84 -16.29
CA LYS A 71 9.46 -13.08 -17.63
C LYS A 71 10.77 -12.33 -17.93
N ALA A 72 11.68 -13.00 -18.65
CA ALA A 72 12.91 -12.38 -19.12
C ALA A 72 12.67 -11.58 -20.42
N ASP A 73 12.00 -10.44 -20.33
CA ASP A 73 11.76 -9.53 -21.47
C ASP A 73 12.41 -8.15 -21.32
N GLY A 74 13.16 -7.94 -20.25
CA GLY A 74 13.86 -6.67 -19.98
C GLY A 74 12.97 -5.61 -19.34
N ALA A 75 11.66 -5.84 -19.25
CA ALA A 75 10.78 -5.05 -18.41
C ALA A 75 11.00 -5.41 -16.93
N ARG A 76 10.59 -4.51 -16.04
CA ARG A 76 10.58 -4.71 -14.59
C ARG A 76 9.15 -4.63 -14.08
N ALA A 77 8.82 -5.53 -13.18
CA ALA A 77 7.53 -5.49 -12.51
C ALA A 77 7.45 -4.33 -11.52
N SER A 78 6.28 -3.70 -11.45
CA SER A 78 5.98 -2.65 -10.49
C SER A 78 4.53 -2.74 -10.01
N ALA A 79 4.29 -2.24 -8.80
CA ALA A 79 2.95 -2.02 -8.29
C ALA A 79 2.74 -0.52 -8.10
N TRP A 80 1.58 -0.04 -8.52
CA TRP A 80 1.09 1.25 -8.06
C TRP A 80 0.02 0.97 -7.02
N TYR A 81 0.12 1.59 -5.86
CA TYR A 81 -0.82 1.37 -4.75
C TYR A 81 -1.16 2.67 -4.02
N ARG A 82 -2.25 2.67 -3.27
CA ARG A 82 -2.58 3.68 -2.26
C ARG A 82 -3.39 3.06 -1.13
N GLY A 83 -3.19 3.54 0.09
CA GLY A 83 -4.02 3.24 1.25
C GLY A 83 -5.33 4.00 1.25
N SER A 84 -6.13 3.81 2.30
CA SER A 84 -7.43 4.49 2.48
C SER A 84 -7.33 5.99 2.63
N ASP A 85 -6.24 6.43 3.26
CA ASP A 85 -5.97 7.81 3.64
C ASP A 85 -5.02 8.51 2.65
N ASP A 86 -4.52 7.77 1.66
CA ASP A 86 -3.62 8.28 0.63
C ASP A 86 -4.40 8.93 -0.52
N GLU A 87 -4.11 10.20 -0.79
CA GLU A 87 -4.70 10.93 -1.93
C GLU A 87 -4.17 10.41 -3.27
N TYR A 88 -2.90 10.00 -3.32
CA TYR A 88 -2.17 9.66 -4.54
C TYR A 88 -1.64 8.23 -4.53
N PHE A 89 -1.48 7.66 -5.72
CA PHE A 89 -0.80 6.38 -5.88
C PHE A 89 0.71 6.54 -5.70
N THR A 90 1.29 5.65 -4.91
CA THR A 90 2.72 5.43 -4.74
C THR A 90 3.15 4.20 -5.54
N ARG A 91 4.43 4.16 -5.95
CA ARG A 91 4.99 3.10 -6.77
C ARG A 91 6.01 2.27 -6.00
N ILE A 92 5.94 0.95 -6.16
CA ILE A 92 6.95 -0.04 -5.72
C ILE A 92 7.49 -0.74 -6.96
N ASP A 93 8.81 -0.90 -7.04
CA ASP A 93 9.49 -1.55 -8.15
C ASP A 93 10.19 -2.83 -7.69
N ASN A 94 9.95 -3.94 -8.39
CA ASN A 94 10.83 -5.09 -8.27
C ASN A 94 12.04 -4.91 -9.18
N THR A 95 13.19 -4.62 -8.57
CA THR A 95 14.47 -4.43 -9.28
C THR A 95 15.42 -5.62 -9.17
N HIS A 96 14.98 -6.71 -8.54
CA HIS A 96 15.81 -7.87 -8.23
C HIS A 96 15.97 -8.87 -9.38
N GLY A 97 15.34 -8.59 -10.52
CA GLY A 97 15.48 -9.35 -11.75
C GLY A 97 14.35 -10.36 -11.98
N VAL A 98 14.54 -11.16 -13.02
CA VAL A 98 13.50 -12.04 -13.56
C VAL A 98 13.19 -13.20 -12.60
N TYR A 99 11.92 -13.63 -12.57
CA TYR A 99 11.43 -14.74 -11.73
C TYR A 99 11.62 -14.49 -10.23
N THR A 100 11.67 -13.22 -9.84
CA THR A 100 11.69 -12.81 -8.44
C THR A 100 10.39 -12.13 -8.10
N CYS A 101 10.04 -12.17 -6.81
CA CYS A 101 8.99 -11.34 -6.25
C CYS A 101 9.58 -10.48 -5.14
N LEU A 102 9.28 -9.18 -5.17
CA LEU A 102 9.45 -8.29 -4.04
C LEU A 102 8.24 -8.43 -3.13
N ASP A 103 8.46 -8.85 -1.89
CA ASP A 103 7.47 -8.91 -0.82
C ASP A 103 7.52 -7.62 -0.01
N VAL A 104 6.39 -6.96 0.15
CA VAL A 104 6.21 -5.72 0.91
C VAL A 104 5.10 -5.93 1.92
N ASN A 105 5.43 -5.89 3.21
CA ASN A 105 4.42 -5.88 4.27
C ASN A 105 3.86 -4.46 4.41
N PHE A 106 2.53 -4.33 4.41
CA PHE A 106 1.86 -3.03 4.53
C PHE A 106 1.44 -2.65 5.95
N ASP A 107 1.42 -3.61 6.90
CA ASP A 107 0.96 -3.42 8.28
C ASP A 107 -0.27 -2.51 8.35
N MET A 108 -1.36 -2.96 7.71
CA MET A 108 -2.53 -2.15 7.48
C MET A 108 -3.35 -2.03 8.76
N PRO A 109 -3.83 -0.84 9.12
CA PRO A 109 -4.76 -0.71 10.22
C PRO A 109 -6.10 -1.39 9.92
N GLU A 110 -6.79 -1.83 10.96
CA GLU A 110 -8.17 -2.32 10.85
C GLU A 110 -9.09 -1.28 10.18
N ASP A 111 -10.12 -1.74 9.48
CA ASP A 111 -11.10 -0.92 8.73
C ASP A 111 -10.52 -0.05 7.58
N THR A 112 -9.24 -0.23 7.22
CA THR A 112 -8.64 0.44 6.06
C THR A 112 -8.76 -0.36 4.77
N TYR A 113 -8.34 0.23 3.66
CA TYR A 113 -8.20 -0.48 2.39
C TYR A 113 -6.87 -0.15 1.71
N ILE A 114 -6.44 -1.05 0.85
CA ILE A 114 -5.37 -0.83 -0.12
C ILE A 114 -5.96 -0.97 -1.51
N GLU A 115 -5.67 -0.02 -2.38
CA GLU A 115 -6.00 -0.05 -3.79
C GLU A 115 -4.72 -0.17 -4.59
N TYR A 116 -4.60 -1.16 -5.47
CA TYR A 116 -3.38 -1.40 -6.23
C TYR A 116 -3.61 -1.91 -7.65
N GLN A 117 -2.62 -1.72 -8.51
CA GLN A 117 -2.59 -2.21 -9.88
C GLN A 117 -1.21 -2.76 -10.24
N SER A 118 -1.21 -3.72 -11.16
CA SER A 118 0.02 -4.27 -11.72
C SER A 118 0.48 -3.41 -12.89
N CYS A 119 1.75 -3.03 -12.86
CA CYS A 119 2.39 -2.32 -13.93
C CYS A 119 3.71 -3.00 -14.31
N ALA A 120 4.18 -2.72 -15.51
CA ALA A 120 5.54 -2.97 -15.93
C ALA A 120 6.14 -1.71 -16.53
N TYR A 121 7.45 -1.61 -16.46
CA TYR A 121 8.20 -0.53 -17.09
C TYR A 121 9.49 -1.06 -17.66
N ASP A 122 9.97 -0.42 -18.71
CA ASP A 122 11.28 -0.67 -19.27
C ASP A 122 12.30 0.14 -18.46
N ALA A 123 13.32 -0.53 -17.91
CA ALA A 123 14.36 0.13 -17.13
C ALA A 123 15.14 1.17 -17.95
N ASP A 124 15.25 0.94 -19.27
CA ASP A 124 15.92 1.84 -20.20
C ASP A 124 14.98 2.95 -20.72
N ARG A 125 13.67 2.84 -20.43
CA ARG A 125 12.64 3.84 -20.77
C ARG A 125 11.68 4.05 -19.61
N PRO A 126 12.10 4.69 -18.51
CA PRO A 126 11.31 4.79 -17.28
C PRO A 126 10.01 5.62 -17.42
N ALA A 127 9.90 6.44 -18.47
CA ALA A 127 8.66 7.15 -18.82
C ALA A 127 7.61 6.25 -19.49
N TRP A 128 8.00 5.07 -19.94
CA TRP A 128 7.10 4.08 -20.50
C TRP A 128 6.63 3.16 -19.34
N ASN A 129 5.34 3.21 -19.05
CA ASN A 129 4.67 2.37 -18.07
C ASN A 129 3.44 1.73 -18.70
N SER A 130 3.44 0.40 -18.84
CA SER A 130 2.20 -0.33 -19.05
C SER A 130 1.61 -0.59 -17.66
N CYS A 131 0.42 -0.05 -17.41
CA CYS A 131 -0.35 -0.43 -16.25
C CYS A 131 -1.60 -1.11 -16.75
N ARG A 132 -2.00 -2.21 -16.11
CA ARG A 132 -3.31 -2.78 -16.41
C ARG A 132 -4.39 -1.77 -16.02
N ASP A 133 -5.35 -1.56 -16.92
CA ASP A 133 -6.55 -0.77 -16.61
C ASP A 133 -7.33 -1.41 -15.45
N GLY A 134 -7.61 -0.59 -14.43
CA GLY A 134 -8.42 -0.96 -13.27
C GLY A 134 -7.59 -1.40 -12.06
N ALA A 135 -7.44 -0.49 -11.10
CA ALA A 135 -6.93 -0.81 -9.79
C ALA A 135 -7.91 -1.67 -9.00
N THR A 136 -7.41 -2.35 -7.98
CA THR A 136 -8.17 -3.30 -7.17
C THR A 136 -8.04 -2.98 -5.72
N LYS A 137 -9.21 -2.89 -5.08
CA LYS A 137 -9.35 -2.54 -3.68
C LYS A 137 -9.51 -3.79 -2.83
N TYR A 138 -8.69 -3.90 -1.79
CA TYR A 138 -8.77 -4.89 -0.72
C TYR A 138 -8.93 -4.18 0.62
N TYR A 139 -9.81 -4.70 1.47
CA TYR A 139 -10.04 -4.17 2.80
C TYR A 139 -9.23 -5.00 3.81
N ALA A 140 -8.66 -4.32 4.80
CA ALA A 140 -8.10 -4.96 5.98
C ALA A 140 -9.20 -5.81 6.65
N ARG A 141 -8.81 -6.94 7.25
CA ARG A 141 -9.74 -7.73 8.06
C ARG A 141 -9.62 -7.25 9.51
N GLY A 142 -10.72 -6.75 10.07
CA GLY A 142 -10.88 -6.62 11.53
C GLY A 142 -11.20 -7.96 12.19
#